data_AF-A0A800FYG4-F1
#
_entry.id   AF-A0A800FYG4-F1
#
_cell.length_a   1.000
_cell.length_b   1.000
_cell.length_c   1.000
_cell.angle_alpha   90.00
_cell.angle_beta   90.00
_cell.angle_gamma   90.00
#
_symmetry.space_group_name_H-M   'P 1'
#
loop_
_entity.id
_entity.type
_entity.pdbx_description
1 polymer ?
#
loop_
_entity_poly.entity_id
_entity_poly.type
_entity_poly.pdbx_seq_one_letter_code
_entity_poly.pdbx_strand_id
1 'polypeptide(L)'
;MRAKLAQVTAEVENYNQRIAEIENERLKMEDELANALAASNFEINREEFIATIFHKAEIACDIGREFGSVRTNTHWRFHSVEGGKIFITNLNTKRRPGFKQGVITAAIEKLEIGQGKVKIGSLISVKWQEDALIALHPYLCVTGKWITFDPDFEPDEYIHCVRCGESDFKVIYGHQHGPYDEPDSLGHYCQQCGHLTDLRLDFPDIDEYYQDMAEEHMENQMDALREESKL
;
A
#
# COMPACT_ATOMS: atom_id res chain seq x y z
N MET A 1 68.09 -30.44 -6.43
CA MET A 1 66.84 -30.97 -7.01
C MET A 1 65.69 -31.03 -6.01
N ARG A 2 65.84 -31.68 -4.83
CA ARG A 2 64.75 -31.80 -3.83
C ARG A 2 64.15 -30.47 -3.33
N ALA A 3 64.98 -29.45 -3.08
CA ALA A 3 64.52 -28.14 -2.61
C ALA A 3 63.65 -27.38 -3.65
N LYS A 4 64.02 -27.45 -4.94
CA LYS A 4 63.21 -26.88 -6.03
C LYS A 4 61.88 -27.63 -6.21
N LEU A 5 61.90 -28.96 -6.04
CA LEU A 5 60.67 -29.76 -6.13
C LEU A 5 59.70 -29.37 -5.02
N ALA A 6 60.20 -29.25 -3.77
CA ALA A 6 59.42 -28.85 -2.61
C ALA A 6 58.81 -27.43 -2.76
N GLN A 7 59.60 -26.49 -3.29
CA GLN A 7 59.14 -25.14 -3.58
C GLN A 7 58.00 -25.12 -4.62
N VAL A 8 58.15 -25.87 -5.72
CA VAL A 8 57.13 -25.96 -6.76
C VAL A 8 55.85 -26.62 -6.23
N THR A 9 55.93 -27.66 -5.39
CA THR A 9 54.74 -28.26 -4.76
C THR A 9 54.01 -27.27 -3.85
N ALA A 10 54.72 -26.46 -3.06
CA ALA A 10 54.10 -25.45 -2.20
C ALA A 10 53.44 -24.33 -3.02
N GLU A 11 54.04 -23.93 -4.14
CA GLU A 11 53.43 -22.96 -5.07
C GLU A 11 52.16 -23.54 -5.71
N VAL A 12 52.16 -24.81 -6.13
CA VAL A 12 50.98 -25.49 -6.69
C VAL A 12 49.85 -25.59 -5.66
N GLU A 13 50.15 -25.92 -4.41
CA GLU A 13 49.15 -25.94 -3.33
C GLU A 13 48.54 -24.56 -3.09
N ASN A 14 49.36 -23.51 -3.08
CA ASN A 14 48.88 -22.13 -2.95
C ASN A 14 47.97 -21.72 -4.11
N TYR A 15 48.34 -22.05 -5.35
CA TYR A 15 47.50 -21.77 -6.51
C TYR A 15 46.18 -22.53 -6.47
N ASN A 16 46.19 -23.81 -6.09
CA ASN A 16 44.97 -24.60 -5.95
C ASN A 16 44.04 -24.02 -4.88
N GLN A 17 44.59 -23.52 -3.77
CA GLN A 17 43.82 -22.90 -2.71
C GLN A 17 43.15 -21.60 -3.19
N ARG A 18 43.88 -20.76 -3.94
CA ARG A 18 43.34 -19.54 -4.56
C ARG A 18 42.27 -19.83 -5.61
N ILE A 19 42.44 -20.90 -6.40
CA ILE A 19 41.41 -21.32 -7.38
C ILE A 19 40.12 -21.71 -6.64
N ALA A 20 40.23 -22.48 -5.56
CA ALA A 20 39.07 -22.87 -4.77
C ALA A 20 38.35 -21.67 -4.13
N GLU A 21 39.09 -20.66 -3.66
CA GLU A 21 38.52 -19.41 -3.16
C GLU A 21 37.74 -18.66 -4.25
N ILE A 22 38.34 -18.49 -5.43
CA ILE A 22 37.71 -17.80 -6.57
C ILE A 22 36.47 -18.56 -7.06
N GLU A 23 36.52 -19.90 -7.12
CA GLU A 23 35.36 -20.71 -7.51
C GLU A 23 34.20 -20.55 -6.52
N ASN A 24 34.51 -20.47 -5.22
CA ASN A 24 33.50 -20.27 -4.18
C ASN A 24 32.90 -18.85 -4.24
N GLU A 25 33.71 -17.82 -4.52
CA GLU A 25 33.21 -16.47 -4.80
C GLU A 25 32.33 -16.43 -6.06
N ARG A 26 32.72 -17.14 -7.12
CA ARG A 26 31.94 -17.23 -8.36
C ARG A 26 30.57 -17.86 -8.11
N LEU A 27 30.52 -18.96 -7.35
CA LEU A 27 29.27 -19.63 -6.98
C LEU A 27 28.34 -18.72 -6.16
N LYS A 28 28.89 -17.95 -5.21
CA LYS A 28 28.10 -16.97 -4.45
C LYS A 28 27.52 -15.88 -5.35
N MET A 29 28.32 -15.33 -6.26
CA MET A 29 27.84 -14.33 -7.22
C MET A 29 26.80 -14.90 -8.18
N GLU A 30 26.95 -16.15 -8.63
CA GLU A 30 25.97 -16.83 -9.49
C GLU A 30 24.64 -17.04 -8.76
N ASP A 31 24.67 -17.41 -7.47
CA ASP A 31 23.46 -17.56 -6.64
C ASP A 31 22.79 -16.21 -6.35
N GLU A 32 23.55 -15.17 -6.03
CA GLU A 32 23.04 -13.80 -5.88
C GLU A 32 22.41 -13.28 -7.18
N LEU A 33 23.03 -13.56 -8.33
CA LEU A 33 22.51 -13.20 -9.65
C LEU A 33 21.23 -13.98 -9.98
N ALA A 34 21.19 -15.28 -9.70
CA ALA A 34 20.01 -16.12 -9.91
C ALA A 34 18.83 -15.66 -9.03
N ASN A 35 19.09 -15.32 -7.78
CA ASN A 35 18.09 -14.75 -6.87
C ASN A 35 17.63 -13.37 -7.35
N ALA A 36 18.53 -12.52 -7.83
CA ALA A 36 18.19 -11.21 -8.41
C ALA A 36 17.37 -11.34 -9.71
N LEU A 37 17.65 -12.33 -10.55
CA LEU A 37 16.91 -12.64 -11.78
C LEU A 37 15.54 -13.28 -11.50
N ALA A 38 15.46 -14.22 -10.56
CA ALA A 38 14.18 -14.77 -10.12
C ALA A 38 13.28 -13.68 -9.54
N ALA A 39 13.88 -12.73 -8.83
CA ALA A 39 13.20 -11.57 -8.30
C ALA A 39 13.02 -10.41 -9.33
N SER A 40 13.63 -10.49 -10.53
CA SER A 40 13.41 -9.55 -11.64
C SER A 40 12.18 -9.87 -12.49
N ASN A 41 11.46 -10.95 -12.19
CA ASN A 41 10.19 -11.28 -12.86
C ASN A 41 8.98 -10.55 -12.26
N PHE A 42 9.20 -9.64 -11.31
CA PHE A 42 8.13 -8.79 -10.81
C PHE A 42 7.82 -7.71 -11.86
N GLU A 43 6.73 -7.92 -12.59
CA GLU A 43 6.26 -7.04 -13.64
C GLU A 43 4.84 -6.58 -13.32
N ILE A 44 4.60 -5.28 -13.42
CA ILE A 44 3.28 -4.70 -13.23
C ILE A 44 2.66 -4.50 -14.61
N ASN A 45 1.41 -4.93 -14.80
CA ASN A 45 0.67 -4.59 -16.01
C ASN A 45 0.46 -3.07 -16.09
N ARG A 46 1.34 -2.39 -16.82
CA ARG A 46 1.42 -0.93 -16.85
C ARG A 46 0.15 -0.29 -17.41
N GLU A 47 -0.44 -0.90 -18.43
CA GLU A 47 -1.66 -0.38 -19.07
C GLU A 47 -2.83 -0.43 -18.09
N GLU A 48 -3.03 -1.57 -17.43
CA GLU A 48 -4.07 -1.76 -16.43
C GLU A 48 -3.88 -0.87 -15.21
N PHE A 49 -2.66 -0.76 -14.69
CA PHE A 49 -2.33 0.12 -13.57
C PHE A 49 -2.69 1.58 -13.89
N ILE A 50 -2.23 2.07 -15.05
CA ILE A 50 -2.48 3.46 -15.46
C ILE A 50 -3.98 3.68 -15.68
N ALA A 51 -4.66 2.76 -16.39
CA ALA A 51 -6.10 2.85 -16.63
C ALA A 51 -6.89 2.90 -15.32
N THR A 52 -6.52 2.06 -14.35
CA THR A 52 -7.14 2.01 -13.01
C THR A 52 -6.99 3.35 -12.28
N ILE A 53 -5.79 3.93 -12.27
CA ILE A 53 -5.53 5.23 -11.64
C ILE A 53 -6.40 6.33 -12.24
N PHE A 54 -6.45 6.43 -13.57
CA PHE A 54 -7.25 7.46 -14.24
C PHE A 54 -8.75 7.26 -14.00
N HIS A 55 -9.24 6.03 -14.14
CA HIS A 55 -10.64 5.71 -13.90
C HIS A 55 -11.09 6.01 -12.47
N LYS A 56 -10.29 5.61 -11.46
CA LYS A 56 -10.58 5.91 -10.05
C LYS A 56 -10.51 7.42 -9.77
N ALA A 57 -9.62 8.15 -10.43
CA ALA A 57 -9.54 9.60 -10.29
C ALA A 57 -10.78 10.31 -10.86
N GLU A 58 -11.32 9.83 -11.98
CA GLU A 58 -12.58 10.34 -12.56
C GLU A 58 -13.74 10.13 -11.59
N ILE A 59 -13.93 8.90 -11.10
CA ILE A 59 -14.96 8.59 -10.09
C ILE A 59 -14.82 9.50 -8.86
N ALA A 60 -13.60 9.64 -8.34
CA ALA A 60 -13.35 10.46 -7.15
C ALA A 60 -13.62 11.96 -7.40
N CYS A 61 -13.42 12.45 -8.63
CA CYS A 61 -13.82 13.80 -9.03
C CYS A 61 -15.34 13.95 -9.03
N ASP A 62 -16.05 13.00 -9.64
CA ASP A 62 -17.50 13.07 -9.85
C ASP A 62 -18.27 13.06 -8.54
N ILE A 63 -17.85 12.23 -7.58
CA ILE A 63 -18.45 12.16 -6.25
C ILE A 63 -17.93 13.25 -5.30
N GLY A 64 -16.93 14.02 -5.72
CA GLY A 64 -16.34 15.10 -4.93
C GLY A 64 -15.64 14.63 -3.65
N ARG A 65 -15.09 13.40 -3.64
CA ARG A 65 -14.52 12.77 -2.44
C ARG A 65 -13.33 13.55 -1.87
N GLU A 66 -13.34 13.68 -0.55
CA GLU A 66 -12.23 14.28 0.20
C GLU A 66 -11.26 13.20 0.69
N PHE A 67 -9.98 13.49 0.57
CA PHE A 67 -8.88 12.66 1.02
C PHE A 67 -7.95 13.47 1.90
N GLY A 68 -7.19 12.78 2.75
CA GLY A 68 -6.24 13.47 3.60
C GLY A 68 -5.89 12.73 4.88
N SER A 69 -5.51 13.53 5.87
CA SER A 69 -5.21 13.05 7.21
C SER A 69 -5.57 14.08 8.28
N VAL A 70 -6.38 13.65 9.26
CA VAL A 70 -6.77 14.48 10.41
C VAL A 70 -5.57 14.84 11.28
N ARG A 71 -4.58 13.94 11.40
CA ARG A 71 -3.38 14.15 12.21
C ARG A 71 -2.49 15.27 11.67
N THR A 72 -2.40 15.37 10.36
CA THR A 72 -1.57 16.39 9.70
C THR A 72 -2.38 17.62 9.29
N ASN A 73 -3.70 17.61 9.54
CA ASN A 73 -4.65 18.59 9.04
C ASN A 73 -4.44 18.85 7.53
N THR A 74 -4.21 17.78 6.76
CA THR A 74 -4.07 17.86 5.31
C THR A 74 -5.34 17.34 4.66
N HIS A 75 -5.93 18.17 3.81
CA HIS A 75 -7.21 17.91 3.16
C HIS A 75 -7.08 18.26 1.69
N TRP A 76 -7.49 17.35 0.82
CA TRP A 76 -7.39 17.52 -0.63
C TRP A 76 -8.47 16.70 -1.34
N ARG A 77 -8.77 17.07 -2.59
CA ARG A 77 -9.71 16.34 -3.44
C ARG A 77 -9.21 16.28 -4.87
N PHE A 78 -9.63 15.27 -5.63
CA PHE A 78 -9.45 15.29 -7.07
C PHE A 78 -10.36 16.37 -7.69
N HIS A 79 -9.79 17.17 -8.58
CA HIS A 79 -10.45 18.35 -9.15
C HIS A 79 -10.97 18.12 -10.55
N SER A 80 -10.12 17.56 -11.41
CA SER A 80 -10.47 17.16 -12.77
C SER A 80 -9.41 16.21 -13.33
N VAL A 81 -9.82 15.46 -14.34
CA VAL A 81 -8.97 14.58 -15.14
C VAL A 81 -9.07 15.04 -16.59
N GLU A 82 -8.03 15.70 -17.09
CA GLU A 82 -8.06 16.35 -18.41
C GLU A 82 -6.69 16.28 -19.08
N GLY A 83 -6.66 16.00 -20.38
CA GLY A 83 -5.43 16.01 -21.19
C GLY A 83 -4.34 15.05 -20.67
N GLY A 84 -4.75 13.87 -20.17
CA GLY A 84 -3.82 12.86 -19.62
C GLY A 84 -3.16 13.28 -18.30
N LYS A 85 -3.81 14.18 -17.55
CA LYS A 85 -3.32 14.71 -16.28
C LYS A 85 -4.42 14.68 -15.23
N ILE A 86 -4.05 14.26 -14.03
CA ILE A 86 -4.92 14.29 -12.85
C ILE A 86 -4.60 15.54 -12.06
N PHE A 87 -5.60 16.36 -11.78
CA PHE A 87 -5.48 17.56 -10.95
C PHE A 87 -6.04 17.31 -9.56
N ILE A 88 -5.29 17.73 -8.55
CA ILE A 88 -5.68 17.66 -7.14
C ILE A 88 -5.82 19.10 -6.64
N THR A 89 -6.86 19.39 -5.86
CA THR A 89 -6.95 20.65 -5.11
C THR A 89 -6.66 20.40 -3.65
N ASN A 90 -5.66 21.09 -3.10
CA ASN A 90 -5.47 21.16 -1.67
C ASN A 90 -6.53 22.10 -1.06
N LEU A 91 -7.34 21.60 -0.14
CA LEU A 91 -8.49 22.33 0.39
C LEU A 91 -8.08 23.46 1.34
N ASN A 92 -6.90 23.38 1.96
CA ASN A 92 -6.40 24.42 2.86
C ASN A 92 -5.76 25.59 2.09
N THR A 93 -4.86 25.27 1.15
CA THR A 93 -4.06 26.26 0.42
C THR A 93 -4.68 26.70 -0.91
N LYS A 94 -5.72 26.01 -1.37
CA LYS A 94 -6.36 26.18 -2.68
C LYS A 94 -5.43 26.00 -3.88
N ARG A 95 -4.21 25.49 -3.67
CA ARG A 95 -3.27 25.13 -4.74
C ARG A 95 -3.79 23.93 -5.52
N ARG A 96 -3.53 23.91 -6.83
CA ARG A 96 -3.97 22.88 -7.76
C ARG A 96 -2.82 22.15 -8.47
N PRO A 97 -1.98 21.39 -7.75
CA PRO A 97 -0.99 20.56 -8.41
C PRO A 97 -1.69 19.48 -9.24
N GLY A 98 -1.00 18.99 -10.26
CA GLY A 98 -1.45 17.81 -10.98
C GLY A 98 -0.29 17.02 -11.53
N PHE A 99 -0.53 15.76 -11.83
CA PHE A 99 0.49 14.81 -12.29
C PHE A 99 0.03 14.11 -13.55
N LYS A 100 0.96 13.93 -14.49
CA LYS A 100 0.72 13.34 -15.81
C LYS A 100 0.98 11.84 -15.76
N GLN A 101 0.50 11.12 -16.78
CA GLN A 101 0.81 9.71 -16.98
C GLN A 101 2.30 9.36 -16.81
N GLY A 102 3.23 10.18 -17.32
CA GLY A 102 4.67 9.94 -17.16
C GLY A 102 5.15 9.89 -15.70
N VAL A 103 4.48 10.56 -14.76
CA VAL A 103 4.75 10.45 -13.32
C VAL A 103 4.31 9.09 -12.80
N ILE A 104 3.19 8.57 -13.29
CA ILE A 104 2.67 7.24 -12.95
C ILE A 104 3.59 6.16 -13.52
N THR A 105 4.02 6.29 -14.78
CA THR A 105 4.98 5.36 -15.40
C THR A 105 6.28 5.28 -14.61
N ALA A 106 6.85 6.42 -14.20
CA ALA A 106 8.06 6.44 -13.38
C ALA A 106 7.83 5.83 -11.98
N ALA A 107 6.61 5.94 -11.43
CA ALA A 107 6.26 5.30 -10.17
C ALA A 107 6.20 3.76 -10.32
N ILE A 108 5.61 3.26 -11.42
CA ILE A 108 5.57 1.83 -11.74
C ILE A 108 6.99 1.27 -11.88
N GLU A 109 7.87 1.94 -12.64
CA GLU A 109 9.27 1.52 -12.79
C GLU A 109 9.99 1.38 -11.44
N LYS A 110 9.73 2.30 -10.51
CA LYS A 110 10.30 2.21 -9.16
C LYS A 110 9.73 1.06 -8.35
N LEU A 111 8.44 0.76 -8.50
CA LEU A 111 7.83 -0.41 -7.88
C LEU A 111 8.43 -1.69 -8.48
N GLU A 112 8.62 -1.77 -9.80
CA GLU A 112 9.24 -2.90 -10.47
C GLU A 112 10.69 -3.13 -9.99
N ILE A 113 11.50 -2.06 -9.98
CA ILE A 113 12.88 -2.10 -9.43
C ILE A 113 12.87 -2.50 -7.95
N GLY A 114 11.90 -2.02 -7.19
CA GLY A 114 11.72 -2.31 -5.77
C GLY A 114 11.00 -3.62 -5.47
N GLN A 115 10.69 -4.44 -6.47
CA GLN A 115 9.96 -5.71 -6.32
C GLN A 115 8.63 -5.52 -5.56
N GLY A 116 7.87 -4.52 -6.01
CA GLY A 116 6.62 -4.09 -5.42
C GLY A 116 6.77 -3.22 -4.18
N LYS A 117 7.99 -3.01 -3.64
CA LYS A 117 8.19 -2.28 -2.37
C LYS A 117 9.11 -1.09 -2.52
N VAL A 118 8.64 0.09 -2.12
CA VAL A 118 9.43 1.33 -2.10
C VAL A 118 9.23 2.12 -0.83
N LYS A 119 10.22 2.89 -0.38
CA LYS A 119 10.07 3.74 0.80
C LYS A 119 9.12 4.90 0.51
N ILE A 120 8.32 5.29 1.50
CA ILE A 120 7.53 6.53 1.45
C ILE A 120 8.44 7.72 1.12
N GLY A 121 7.96 8.62 0.25
CA GLY A 121 8.69 9.75 -0.30
C GLY A 121 9.61 9.41 -1.48
N SER A 122 9.71 8.13 -1.84
CA SER A 122 10.57 7.67 -2.93
C SER A 122 9.81 7.28 -4.18
N LEU A 123 8.51 6.95 -4.09
CA LEU A 123 7.68 6.55 -5.23
C LEU A 123 7.46 7.77 -6.15
N ILE A 124 6.95 8.87 -5.60
CA ILE A 124 6.82 10.14 -6.31
C ILE A 124 7.43 11.26 -5.46
N SER A 125 8.26 12.12 -6.09
CA SER A 125 9.00 13.19 -5.37
C SER A 125 8.09 14.23 -4.71
N VAL A 126 6.89 14.45 -5.24
CA VAL A 126 5.90 15.35 -4.66
C VAL A 126 4.96 14.56 -3.77
N LYS A 127 5.07 14.77 -2.46
CA LYS A 127 4.30 14.02 -1.44
C LYS A 127 2.79 13.91 -1.74
N TRP A 128 2.13 14.98 -2.17
CA TRP A 128 0.69 14.93 -2.44
C TRP A 128 0.33 14.10 -3.68
N GLN A 129 1.24 14.02 -4.66
CA GLN A 129 1.04 13.15 -5.82
C GLN A 129 1.27 11.68 -5.42
N GLU A 130 2.23 11.43 -4.53
CA GLU A 130 2.44 10.10 -3.94
C GLU A 130 1.25 9.64 -3.12
N ASP A 131 0.80 10.46 -2.16
CA ASP A 131 -0.39 10.19 -1.34
C ASP A 131 -1.63 9.96 -2.22
N ALA A 132 -1.78 10.74 -3.31
CA ALA A 132 -2.90 10.59 -4.23
C ALA A 132 -2.83 9.31 -5.07
N LEU A 133 -1.63 8.91 -5.53
CA LEU A 133 -1.47 7.67 -6.28
C LEU A 133 -1.86 6.46 -5.41
N ILE A 134 -1.38 6.43 -4.16
CA ILE A 134 -1.71 5.39 -3.18
C ILE A 134 -3.22 5.33 -2.96
N ALA A 135 -3.88 6.48 -2.77
CA ALA A 135 -5.31 6.53 -2.52
C ALA A 135 -6.17 6.07 -3.71
N LEU A 136 -5.62 6.02 -4.93
CA LEU A 136 -6.35 5.65 -6.14
C LEU A 136 -6.19 4.19 -6.53
N HIS A 137 -5.05 3.57 -6.24
CA HIS A 137 -4.79 2.20 -6.68
C HIS A 137 -5.20 1.19 -5.60
N PRO A 138 -6.08 0.21 -5.91
CA PRO A 138 -6.55 -0.77 -4.93
C PRO A 138 -5.42 -1.63 -4.36
N TYR A 139 -4.42 -1.95 -5.18
CA TYR A 139 -3.29 -2.80 -4.77
C TYR A 139 -2.12 -2.04 -4.16
N LEU A 140 -2.23 -0.72 -3.91
CA LEU A 140 -1.19 0.03 -3.21
C LEU A 140 -1.57 0.25 -1.75
N CYS A 141 -0.76 -0.27 -0.84
CA CYS A 141 -0.92 -0.07 0.60
C CYS A 141 0.36 0.49 1.23
N VAL A 142 0.27 1.06 2.44
CA VAL A 142 1.43 1.58 3.19
C VAL A 142 1.64 0.79 4.48
N THR A 143 2.56 -0.18 4.44
CA THR A 143 2.94 -0.94 5.63
C THR A 143 4.15 -0.29 6.31
N GLY A 144 3.91 0.41 7.42
CA GLY A 144 4.96 1.08 8.18
C GLY A 144 5.64 2.23 7.42
N LYS A 145 6.85 1.99 6.91
CA LYS A 145 7.64 2.99 6.13
C LYS A 145 7.70 2.69 4.63
N TRP A 146 6.95 1.69 4.18
CA TRP A 146 7.00 1.16 2.83
C TRP A 146 5.65 1.32 2.17
N ILE A 147 5.67 1.67 0.89
CA ILE A 147 4.54 1.54 -0.03
C ILE A 147 4.75 0.20 -0.73
N THR A 148 3.72 -0.65 -0.68
CA THR A 148 3.75 -2.00 -1.23
C THR A 148 2.67 -2.10 -2.31
N PHE A 149 3.04 -2.65 -3.46
CA PHE A 149 2.11 -3.15 -4.47
C PHE A 149 1.88 -4.63 -4.20
N ASP A 150 0.65 -4.97 -3.86
CA ASP A 150 0.26 -6.33 -3.50
C ASP A 150 -1.12 -6.64 -4.10
N PRO A 151 -1.18 -7.29 -5.28
CA PRO A 151 -2.42 -7.66 -5.92
C PRO A 151 -3.12 -8.83 -5.22
N ASP A 152 -2.36 -9.61 -4.43
CA ASP A 152 -2.85 -10.77 -3.67
C ASP A 152 -3.15 -10.38 -2.22
N PHE A 153 -3.18 -9.07 -1.91
CA PHE A 153 -3.48 -8.60 -0.57
C PHE A 153 -4.94 -8.92 -0.21
N GLU A 154 -5.10 -10.01 0.54
CA GLU A 154 -6.32 -10.34 1.25
C GLU A 154 -6.17 -9.81 2.69
N PRO A 155 -6.83 -8.70 3.05
CA PRO A 155 -6.80 -8.21 4.42
C PRO A 155 -7.44 -9.26 5.34
N ASP A 156 -6.86 -9.49 6.52
CA ASP A 156 -7.42 -10.39 7.54
C ASP A 156 -8.83 -9.95 7.99
N GLU A 157 -9.15 -8.66 7.82
CA GLU A 157 -10.45 -8.07 8.10
C GLU A 157 -11.03 -7.37 6.87
N TYR A 158 -12.35 -7.54 6.66
CA TYR A 158 -13.08 -6.95 5.53
C TYR A 158 -12.90 -5.42 5.46
N ILE A 159 -12.88 -4.76 6.62
CA ILE A 159 -12.72 -3.30 6.74
C ILE A 159 -11.31 -2.96 7.24
N HIS A 160 -10.50 -2.34 6.39
CA HIS A 160 -9.11 -1.99 6.73
C HIS A 160 -8.71 -0.65 6.14
N CYS A 161 -7.73 0.00 6.75
CA CYS A 161 -7.26 1.29 6.26
C CYS A 161 -6.41 1.07 5.02
N VAL A 162 -6.87 1.54 3.86
CA VAL A 162 -6.11 1.52 2.59
C VAL A 162 -4.71 2.14 2.71
N ARG A 163 -4.52 3.02 3.71
CA ARG A 163 -3.21 3.55 4.05
C ARG A 163 -2.40 2.55 4.86
N CYS A 164 -2.81 2.16 6.07
CA CYS A 164 -1.93 1.42 6.98
C CYS A 164 -2.27 -0.05 7.25
N GLY A 165 -3.32 -0.58 6.62
CA GLY A 165 -3.80 -1.96 6.81
C GLY A 165 -4.60 -2.19 8.10
N GLU A 166 -4.66 -1.22 9.01
CA GLU A 166 -5.34 -1.35 10.31
C GLU A 166 -6.84 -1.11 10.19
N SER A 167 -7.65 -1.80 11.00
CA SER A 167 -9.11 -1.72 11.00
C SER A 167 -9.72 -0.77 12.05
N ASP A 168 -8.89 -0.04 12.80
CA ASP A 168 -9.38 0.88 13.83
C ASP A 168 -9.77 2.25 13.23
N PHE A 169 -11.08 2.47 13.07
CA PHE A 169 -11.67 3.71 12.53
C PHE A 169 -12.49 4.48 13.56
N LYS A 170 -12.48 5.82 13.44
CA LYS A 170 -13.36 6.72 14.18
C LYS A 170 -14.24 7.54 13.25
N VAL A 171 -15.50 7.68 13.62
CA VAL A 171 -16.47 8.54 12.94
C VAL A 171 -16.10 10.01 13.14
N ILE A 172 -16.26 10.79 12.08
CA ILE A 172 -16.18 12.25 12.10
C ILE A 172 -17.61 12.78 12.13
N TYR A 173 -17.97 13.43 13.23
CA TYR A 173 -19.29 14.01 13.40
C TYR A 173 -19.31 15.47 12.96
N GLY A 174 -20.36 15.82 12.23
CA GLY A 174 -20.69 17.16 11.77
C GLY A 174 -21.54 17.92 12.78
N HIS A 175 -22.27 18.91 12.28
CA HIS A 175 -23.17 19.70 13.12
C HIS A 175 -24.36 18.87 13.59
N GLN A 176 -24.73 19.08 14.85
CA GLN A 176 -25.96 18.58 15.43
C GLN A 176 -27.05 19.64 15.22
N HIS A 177 -28.09 19.33 14.45
CA HIS A 177 -29.13 20.31 14.08
C HIS A 177 -30.17 20.54 15.19
N GLY A 178 -30.17 19.71 16.23
CA GLY A 178 -31.04 19.82 17.38
C GLY A 178 -30.49 19.06 18.60
N PRO A 179 -30.98 19.35 19.83
CA PRO A 179 -30.45 18.75 21.06
C PRO A 179 -30.73 17.23 21.19
N TYR A 180 -31.63 16.70 20.37
CA TYR A 180 -32.01 15.28 20.35
C TYR A 180 -31.68 14.59 19.02
N ASP A 181 -31.14 15.32 18.04
CA ASP A 181 -30.77 14.75 16.75
C ASP A 181 -29.39 14.12 16.87
N GLU A 182 -29.17 12.99 16.20
CA GLU A 182 -27.82 12.49 16.04
C GLU A 182 -27.04 13.42 15.11
N PRO A 183 -25.77 13.74 15.40
CA PRO A 183 -24.96 14.57 14.53
C PRO A 183 -24.70 13.86 13.19
N ASP A 184 -24.67 14.64 12.10
CA ASP A 184 -24.39 14.12 10.77
C ASP A 184 -23.04 13.37 10.74
N SER A 185 -22.99 12.15 10.22
CA SER A 185 -21.72 11.48 9.95
C SER A 185 -21.10 12.06 8.68
N LEU A 186 -19.91 12.65 8.80
CA LEU A 186 -19.17 13.26 7.68
C LEU A 186 -18.13 12.31 7.07
N GLY A 187 -17.95 11.11 7.64
CA GLY A 187 -16.96 10.13 7.21
C GLY A 187 -16.21 9.54 8.39
N HIS A 188 -15.07 8.89 8.11
CA HIS A 188 -14.26 8.22 9.12
C HIS A 188 -12.78 8.58 8.97
N TYR A 189 -12.00 8.31 10.01
CA TYR A 189 -10.55 8.30 9.89
C TYR A 189 -9.95 7.10 10.61
N CYS A 190 -8.87 6.56 10.06
CA CYS A 190 -8.08 5.54 10.72
C CYS A 190 -7.42 6.13 11.97
N GLN A 191 -7.66 5.57 13.15
CA GLN A 191 -7.06 6.05 14.39
C GLN A 191 -5.53 5.93 14.36
N GLN A 192 -5.00 4.90 13.70
CA GLN A 192 -3.57 4.60 13.71
C GLN A 192 -2.73 5.56 12.86
N CYS A 193 -3.23 5.97 11.69
CA CYS A 193 -2.48 6.85 10.78
C CYS A 193 -3.16 8.21 10.54
N GLY A 194 -4.39 8.38 11.00
CA GLY A 194 -5.21 9.56 10.81
C GLY A 194 -5.75 9.72 9.40
N HIS A 195 -5.65 8.71 8.53
CA HIS A 195 -6.12 8.81 7.14
C HIS A 195 -7.64 8.96 7.07
N LEU A 196 -8.11 9.94 6.31
CA LEU A 196 -9.53 10.13 6.01
C LEU A 196 -10.01 9.05 5.06
N THR A 197 -11.12 8.41 5.38
CA THR A 197 -11.77 7.38 4.58
C THR A 197 -13.29 7.59 4.65
N ASP A 198 -13.98 7.16 3.60
CA ASP A 198 -15.42 7.02 3.65
C ASP A 198 -15.71 5.53 3.51
N LEU A 199 -15.99 4.89 4.64
CA LEU A 199 -16.14 3.44 4.71
C LEU A 199 -17.24 2.92 3.79
N ARG A 200 -18.31 3.69 3.52
CA ARG A 200 -19.38 3.27 2.60
C ARG A 200 -18.95 3.34 1.14
N LEU A 201 -18.02 4.22 0.81
CA LEU A 201 -17.45 4.32 -0.54
C LEU A 201 -16.30 3.34 -0.75
N ASP A 202 -15.50 3.11 0.29
CA ASP A 202 -14.35 2.20 0.25
C ASP A 202 -14.79 0.73 0.39
N PHE A 203 -15.87 0.48 1.14
CA PHE A 203 -16.44 -0.84 1.41
C PHE A 203 -17.95 -0.78 1.18
N PRO A 204 -18.43 -0.90 -0.08
CA PRO A 204 -19.85 -0.74 -0.40
C PRO A 204 -20.76 -1.77 0.29
N ASP A 205 -20.24 -2.95 0.63
CA ASP A 205 -21.00 -4.00 1.32
C ASP A 205 -20.79 -3.95 2.85
N ILE A 206 -20.30 -2.83 3.39
CA ILE A 206 -20.05 -2.65 4.82
C ILE A 206 -21.30 -2.86 5.68
N ASP A 207 -22.47 -2.48 5.16
CA ASP A 207 -23.74 -2.62 5.88
C ASP A 207 -24.14 -4.11 6.00
N GLU A 208 -23.79 -4.93 5.00
CA GLU A 208 -23.99 -6.40 5.02
C GLU A 208 -23.01 -7.05 6.01
N TYR A 209 -21.74 -6.65 5.98
CA TYR A 209 -20.73 -7.11 6.94
C TYR A 209 -21.14 -6.86 8.42
N TYR A 210 -21.65 -5.66 8.73
CA TYR A 210 -22.11 -5.37 10.10
C TYR A 210 -23.37 -6.14 10.49
N GLN A 211 -24.23 -6.50 9.53
CA GLN A 211 -25.39 -7.36 9.80
C GLN A 211 -24.93 -8.78 10.15
N ASP A 212 -24.05 -9.35 9.35
CA ASP A 212 -23.52 -10.71 9.58
C ASP A 212 -22.84 -10.83 10.94
N MET A 213 -21.99 -9.85 11.30
CA MET A 213 -21.31 -9.81 12.61
C MET A 213 -22.30 -9.69 13.77
N ALA A 214 -23.39 -8.93 13.60
CA ALA A 214 -24.41 -8.78 14.64
C ALA A 214 -25.23 -10.07 14.83
N GLU A 215 -25.53 -10.78 13.74
CA GLU A 215 -26.20 -12.08 13.76
C GLU A 215 -25.33 -13.14 14.45
N GLU A 216 -24.05 -13.23 14.10
CA GLU A 216 -23.11 -14.17 14.73
C GLU A 216 -22.95 -13.88 16.23
N HIS A 217 -22.88 -12.60 16.62
CA HIS A 217 -22.79 -12.22 18.04
C HIS A 217 -24.07 -12.55 18.82
N MET A 218 -25.25 -12.42 18.19
CA MET A 218 -26.52 -12.85 18.79
C MET A 218 -26.60 -14.37 18.94
N GLU A 219 -26.16 -15.13 17.93
CA GLU A 219 -26.15 -16.59 17.99
C GLU A 219 -25.22 -17.10 19.09
N ASN A 220 -24.00 -16.54 19.17
CA ASN A 220 -23.04 -16.85 20.24
C ASN A 220 -23.58 -16.54 21.64
N GLN A 221 -24.30 -15.42 21.81
CA GLN A 221 -24.97 -15.10 23.09
C GLN A 221 -26.09 -16.08 23.42
N MET A 222 -26.90 -16.47 22.43
CA MET A 222 -27.97 -17.44 22.61
C MET A 222 -27.44 -18.83 22.97
N ASP A 223 -26.32 -19.24 22.39
CA ASP A 223 -25.68 -20.51 22.72
C ASP A 223 -25.03 -20.51 24.11
N ALA A 224 -24.40 -19.41 24.52
CA ALA A 224 -23.91 -19.25 25.90
C ALA A 224 -25.05 -19.36 26.93
N LEU A 225 -26.20 -18.71 26.67
CA LEU A 225 -27.38 -18.82 27.53
C LEU A 225 -27.98 -20.23 27.54
N ARG A 226 -27.93 -20.96 26.41
CA ARG A 226 -28.35 -22.37 26.32
C ARG A 226 -27.42 -23.31 27.08
N GLU A 227 -26.14 -22.99 27.20
CA GLU A 227 -25.18 -23.75 28.01
C GLU A 227 -25.33 -23.46 29.50
N GLU A 228 -25.51 -22.19 29.88
CA GLU A 228 -25.77 -21.81 31.28
C GLU A 228 -27.08 -22.37 31.82
N SER A 229 -28.11 -22.51 30.97
CA SER A 229 -29.41 -23.10 31.35
C SER A 229 -29.43 -24.64 31.40
N LYS A 230 -28.32 -25.30 31.04
CA LYS A 230 -28.13 -26.76 31.16
C LYS A 230 -27.37 -27.18 32.43
N LEU A 231 -26.89 -26.23 33.24
CA LEU A 231 -26.26 -26.43 34.56
C LEU A 231 -27.28 -26.30 35.70
#